data_AF-A0A3S3P7F1-F1
#
_entry.id   AF-A0A3S3P7F1-F1
#
_cell.length_a   1.000
_cell.length_b   1.000
_cell.length_c   1.000
_cell.angle_alpha   90.00
_cell.angle_beta   90.00
_cell.angle_gamma   90.00
#
_symmetry.space_group_name_H-M   'P 1'
#
loop_
_entity.id
_entity.type
_entity.pdbx_description
1 polymer ?
#
loop_
_entity_poly.entity_id
_entity_poly.type
_entity_poly.pdbx_seq_one_letter_code
_entity_poly.pdbx_strand_id
1 'polypeptide(L)'
;MIASLYANLKRPPRTALEWISDAVRAVAIVGVLVSVFTLPATDTAVLSMTLPAVMLSRMLGLRSGLDLAVCLTVIVAAGSNVIDLYRTWTGWDLLVHAVCTGVLAAVALVVLDDSRVIAPTGRRRTPIVVATTAGLALSAVWEMVEWFGYRFITDSIFVTYDDTIGDMVAGGLGALIAGVLASRFRLTRRDRAAV
;
A
#
# COMPACT_ATOMS: atom_id res chain seq x y z
N MET A 1 19.51 -0.53 -8.82
CA MET A 1 18.08 -0.17 -8.56
C MET A 1 17.22 0.05 -9.81
N ILE A 2 17.36 1.11 -10.63
CA ILE A 2 16.39 1.35 -11.74
C ILE A 2 16.34 0.18 -12.76
N ALA A 3 17.50 -0.34 -13.15
CA ALA A 3 17.58 -1.48 -14.08
C ALA A 3 16.89 -2.74 -13.52
N SER A 4 16.99 -2.99 -12.21
CA SER A 4 16.37 -4.15 -11.57
C SER A 4 14.85 -4.00 -11.45
N LEU A 5 14.38 -2.78 -11.13
CA LEU A 5 12.95 -2.45 -11.16
C LEU A 5 12.33 -2.73 -12.54
N TYR A 6 13.02 -2.31 -13.60
CA TYR A 6 12.56 -2.53 -14.98
C TYR A 6 12.60 -4.01 -15.40
N ALA A 7 13.64 -4.74 -14.98
CA ALA A 7 13.74 -6.17 -15.25
C ALA A 7 12.61 -6.96 -14.57
N ASN A 8 12.27 -6.62 -13.32
CA ASN A 8 11.16 -7.24 -12.60
C ASN A 8 9.80 -6.91 -13.24
N LEU A 9 9.62 -5.68 -13.74
CA LEU A 9 8.40 -5.24 -14.44
C LEU A 9 8.12 -6.06 -15.71
N LYS A 10 9.16 -6.30 -16.50
CA LYS A 10 9.10 -7.03 -17.78
C LYS A 10 9.01 -8.54 -17.63
N ARG A 11 9.29 -9.06 -16.44
CA ARG A 11 9.30 -10.51 -16.23
C ARG A 11 7.88 -11.08 -16.45
N PRO A 12 7.73 -12.16 -17.24
CA PRO A 12 6.43 -12.80 -17.41
C PRO A 12 5.98 -13.53 -16.14
N PRO A 13 4.66 -13.54 -15.83
CA PRO A 13 4.10 -14.35 -14.76
C PRO A 13 4.25 -15.84 -15.06
N ARG A 14 4.60 -16.62 -14.04
CA ARG A 14 4.88 -18.07 -14.12
C ARG A 14 3.93 -18.91 -13.25
N THR A 15 3.21 -18.29 -12.32
CA THR A 15 2.29 -18.98 -11.41
C THR A 15 0.89 -18.38 -11.49
N ALA A 16 -0.13 -19.14 -11.10
CA ALA A 16 -1.52 -18.65 -11.06
C ALA A 16 -1.68 -17.37 -10.24
N LEU A 17 -1.01 -17.27 -9.07
CA LEU A 17 -1.04 -16.05 -8.26
C LEU A 17 -0.39 -14.84 -8.94
N GLU A 18 0.67 -15.03 -9.72
CA GLU A 18 1.27 -13.94 -10.50
C GLU A 18 0.33 -13.47 -11.61
N TRP A 19 -0.35 -14.40 -12.29
CA TRP A 19 -1.39 -14.05 -13.28
C TRP A 19 -2.57 -13.31 -12.66
N ILE A 20 -3.06 -13.76 -11.49
CA ILE A 20 -4.14 -13.09 -10.76
C ILE A 20 -3.70 -11.67 -10.34
N SER A 21 -2.48 -11.51 -9.83
CA SER A 21 -1.95 -10.19 -9.45
C SER A 21 -1.89 -9.23 -10.64
N ASP A 22 -1.48 -9.72 -11.81
CA ASP A 22 -1.45 -8.94 -13.04
C ASP A 22 -2.84 -8.59 -13.57
N ALA A 23 -3.80 -9.50 -13.44
CA ALA A 23 -5.19 -9.22 -13.79
C ALA A 23 -5.79 -8.13 -12.88
N VAL A 24 -5.60 -8.24 -11.56
CA VAL A 24 -6.09 -7.24 -10.58
C VAL A 24 -5.45 -5.86 -10.85
N ARG A 25 -4.16 -5.84 -11.16
CA ARG A 25 -3.43 -4.65 -11.57
C ARG A 25 -3.97 -4.03 -12.86
N ALA A 26 -4.27 -4.85 -13.87
CA ALA A 26 -4.89 -4.39 -15.10
C ALA A 26 -6.28 -3.81 -14.83
N VAL A 27 -7.07 -4.42 -13.94
CA VAL A 27 -8.36 -3.89 -13.48
C VAL A 27 -8.18 -2.52 -12.82
N ALA A 28 -7.17 -2.31 -11.98
CA ALA A 28 -6.89 -0.99 -11.41
C ALA A 28 -6.59 0.06 -12.48
N ILE A 29 -5.73 -0.26 -13.46
CA ILE A 29 -5.38 0.65 -14.56
C ILE A 29 -6.62 1.00 -15.39
N VAL A 30 -7.36 -0.02 -15.84
CA VAL A 30 -8.58 0.17 -16.63
C VAL A 30 -9.64 0.93 -15.82
N GLY A 31 -9.80 0.61 -14.55
CA GLY A 31 -10.72 1.29 -13.64
C GLY A 31 -10.43 2.79 -13.53
N VAL A 32 -9.16 3.17 -13.38
CA VAL A 32 -8.75 4.58 -13.38
C VAL A 32 -9.05 5.24 -14.73
N LEU A 33 -8.69 4.60 -15.85
CA LEU A 33 -8.96 5.15 -17.20
C LEU A 33 -10.45 5.35 -17.46
N VAL A 34 -11.29 4.41 -17.05
CA VAL A 34 -12.76 4.50 -17.18
C VAL A 34 -13.29 5.60 -16.25
N SER A 35 -12.79 5.69 -15.02
CA SER A 35 -13.27 6.67 -14.03
C SER A 35 -13.15 8.11 -14.49
N VAL A 36 -12.15 8.44 -15.33
CA VAL A 36 -11.97 9.79 -15.91
C VAL A 36 -13.22 10.24 -16.69
N PHE A 37 -13.97 9.30 -17.26
CA PHE A 37 -15.16 9.59 -18.06
C PHE A 37 -16.48 9.35 -17.31
N THR A 38 -16.45 8.61 -16.20
CA THR A 38 -17.67 8.13 -15.53
C THR A 38 -17.86 8.64 -14.11
N LEU A 39 -16.81 9.13 -13.44
CA LEU A 39 -16.85 9.54 -12.04
C LEU A 39 -16.48 11.02 -11.84
N PRO A 40 -16.85 11.64 -10.70
CA PRO A 40 -16.34 12.94 -10.28
C PRO A 40 -14.81 12.97 -10.22
N ALA A 41 -14.22 14.14 -10.47
CA ALA A 41 -12.76 14.31 -10.50
C ALA A 41 -12.08 13.90 -9.18
N THR A 42 -12.75 14.09 -8.03
CA THR A 42 -12.26 13.67 -6.71
C THR A 42 -12.12 12.15 -6.61
N ASP A 43 -13.11 11.41 -7.10
CA ASP A 43 -13.12 9.94 -7.07
C ASP A 43 -12.09 9.36 -8.04
N THR A 44 -11.98 9.96 -9.23
CA THR A 44 -10.90 9.65 -10.18
C THR A 44 -9.53 9.90 -9.56
N ALA A 45 -9.35 10.99 -8.81
CA ALA A 45 -8.08 11.30 -8.16
C ALA A 45 -7.74 10.25 -7.10
N VAL A 46 -8.70 9.87 -6.23
CA VAL A 46 -8.51 8.83 -5.21
C VAL A 46 -8.19 7.47 -5.86
N LEU A 47 -8.92 7.07 -6.90
CA LEU A 47 -8.62 5.83 -7.65
C LEU A 47 -7.23 5.88 -8.28
N SER A 48 -6.79 7.03 -8.79
CA SER A 48 -5.46 7.20 -9.40
C SER A 48 -4.33 6.99 -8.39
N MET A 49 -4.56 7.24 -7.10
CA MET A 49 -3.56 6.99 -6.03
C MET A 49 -3.26 5.50 -5.83
N THR A 50 -4.07 4.59 -6.38
CA THR A 50 -3.78 3.14 -6.37
C THR A 50 -2.63 2.77 -7.31
N LEU A 51 -2.45 3.52 -8.42
CA LEU A 51 -1.54 3.17 -9.51
C LEU A 51 -0.07 3.05 -9.07
N PRO A 52 0.49 3.99 -8.27
CA PRO A 52 1.85 3.86 -7.78
C PRO A 52 2.07 2.57 -6.97
N ALA A 53 1.15 2.22 -6.06
CA ALA A 53 1.30 1.05 -5.21
C ALA A 53 1.21 -0.25 -6.01
N VAL A 54 0.22 -0.37 -6.91
CA VAL A 54 0.11 -1.57 -7.77
C VAL A 54 1.33 -1.66 -8.69
N MET A 55 1.81 -0.59 -9.29
CA MET A 55 2.99 -0.65 -10.17
C MET A 55 4.26 -1.01 -9.41
N LEU A 56 4.50 -0.34 -8.29
CA LEU A 56 5.71 -0.47 -7.50
C LEU A 56 5.86 -1.89 -6.92
N SER A 57 4.77 -2.54 -6.48
CA SER A 57 4.82 -3.90 -5.94
C SER A 57 5.42 -4.92 -6.93
N ARG A 58 5.12 -4.79 -8.22
CA ARG A 58 5.73 -5.64 -9.27
C ARG A 58 7.15 -5.25 -9.58
N MET A 59 7.42 -3.95 -9.66
CA MET A 59 8.78 -3.45 -9.94
C MET A 59 9.77 -3.87 -8.84
N LEU A 60 9.35 -3.88 -7.58
CA LEU A 60 10.15 -4.37 -6.45
C LEU A 60 10.33 -5.90 -6.46
N GLY A 61 9.58 -6.61 -7.29
CA GLY A 61 9.61 -8.07 -7.35
C GLY A 61 9.12 -8.72 -6.05
N LEU A 62 8.08 -8.15 -5.45
CA LEU A 62 7.46 -8.70 -4.25
C LEU A 62 6.97 -10.13 -4.48
N ARG A 63 6.93 -10.93 -3.42
CA ARG A 63 6.38 -12.29 -3.45
C ARG A 63 4.92 -12.21 -3.92
N SER A 64 4.49 -13.10 -4.80
CA SER A 64 3.18 -13.04 -5.46
C SER A 64 1.99 -12.87 -4.50
N GLY A 65 2.00 -13.52 -3.34
CA GLY A 65 0.95 -13.33 -2.33
C GLY A 65 0.94 -11.91 -1.72
N LEU A 66 2.11 -11.30 -1.52
CA LEU A 66 2.22 -9.93 -1.03
C LEU A 66 1.88 -8.92 -2.12
N ASP A 67 2.30 -9.17 -3.37
CA ASP A 67 1.92 -8.36 -4.54
C ASP A 67 0.39 -8.31 -4.70
N LEU A 68 -0.27 -9.47 -4.65
CA LEU A 68 -1.73 -9.56 -4.68
C LEU A 68 -2.37 -8.81 -3.50
N ALA A 69 -1.84 -8.99 -2.29
CA ALA A 69 -2.35 -8.31 -1.11
C ALA A 69 -2.24 -6.79 -1.24
N VAL A 70 -1.10 -6.25 -1.71
CA VAL A 70 -0.95 -4.82 -2.00
C VAL A 70 -2.00 -4.38 -3.01
N CYS A 71 -2.12 -5.09 -4.14
CA CYS A 71 -3.05 -4.71 -5.20
C CYS A 71 -4.51 -4.67 -4.73
N LEU A 72 -4.97 -5.72 -4.07
CA LEU A 72 -6.34 -5.78 -3.55
C LEU A 72 -6.58 -4.73 -2.48
N THR A 73 -5.62 -4.53 -1.56
CA THR A 73 -5.79 -3.59 -0.45
C THR A 73 -5.99 -2.16 -0.96
N VAL A 74 -5.14 -1.70 -1.89
CA VAL A 74 -5.25 -0.31 -2.38
C VAL A 74 -6.50 -0.12 -3.25
N ILE A 75 -6.91 -1.12 -4.02
CA ILE A 75 -8.16 -1.08 -4.80
C ILE A 75 -9.37 -1.03 -3.87
N VAL A 76 -9.39 -1.86 -2.81
CA VAL A 76 -10.46 -1.85 -1.82
C VAL A 76 -10.49 -0.53 -1.07
N ALA A 77 -9.34 0.01 -0.67
CA ALA A 77 -9.27 1.31 0.01
C ALA A 77 -9.83 2.45 -0.86
N ALA A 78 -9.38 2.56 -2.11
CA ALA A 78 -9.87 3.60 -3.01
C ALA A 78 -11.33 3.36 -3.42
N GLY A 79 -11.71 2.12 -3.69
CA GLY A 79 -13.08 1.74 -4.03
C GLY A 79 -14.06 2.02 -2.89
N SER A 80 -13.63 1.84 -1.64
CA SER A 80 -14.42 2.17 -0.44
C SER A 80 -14.81 3.65 -0.38
N ASN A 81 -13.95 4.55 -0.89
CA ASN A 81 -14.30 5.96 -1.01
C ASN A 81 -15.40 6.18 -2.07
N VAL A 82 -15.24 5.55 -3.24
CA VAL A 82 -16.17 5.71 -4.39
C VAL A 82 -17.59 5.22 -4.07
N ILE A 83 -17.73 4.18 -3.23
CA ILE A 83 -19.03 3.61 -2.86
C ILE A 83 -19.52 4.06 -1.47
N ASP A 84 -18.89 5.09 -0.88
CA ASP A 84 -19.22 5.61 0.46
C ASP A 84 -19.19 4.54 1.59
N LEU A 85 -18.30 3.54 1.48
CA LEU A 85 -18.22 2.45 2.45
C LEU A 85 -17.74 2.95 3.83
N TYR A 86 -16.84 3.95 3.86
CA TYR A 86 -16.37 4.59 5.08
C TYR A 86 -17.49 5.25 5.89
N ARG A 87 -18.54 5.73 5.21
CA ARG A 87 -19.71 6.34 5.86
C ARG A 87 -20.76 5.32 6.29
N THR A 88 -20.82 4.18 5.61
CA THR A 88 -21.91 3.21 5.80
C THR A 88 -21.56 2.09 6.78
N TRP A 89 -20.28 1.77 6.99
CA TRP A 89 -19.85 0.74 7.93
C TRP A 89 -18.88 1.27 8.99
N THR A 90 -19.38 1.42 10.21
CA THR A 90 -18.60 1.81 11.39
C THR A 90 -17.37 0.89 11.60
N GLY A 91 -16.20 1.50 11.73
CA GLY A 91 -14.93 0.81 11.97
C GLY A 91 -14.28 0.20 10.72
N TRP A 92 -14.92 0.31 9.55
CA TRP A 92 -14.30 -0.07 8.28
C TRP A 92 -13.01 0.71 8.01
N ASP A 93 -13.04 2.00 8.36
CA ASP A 93 -11.91 2.90 8.16
C ASP A 93 -10.65 2.44 8.89
N LEU A 94 -10.75 2.24 10.20
CA LEU A 94 -9.67 1.66 11.03
C LEU A 94 -9.13 0.33 10.47
N LEU A 95 -10.01 -0.54 9.95
CA LEU A 95 -9.58 -1.79 9.34
C LEU A 95 -8.77 -1.54 8.07
N VAL A 96 -9.24 -0.65 7.19
CA VAL A 96 -8.51 -0.26 5.97
C VAL A 96 -7.18 0.38 6.33
N HIS A 97 -7.14 1.31 7.29
CA HIS A 97 -5.90 1.94 7.75
C HIS A 97 -4.90 0.90 8.28
N ALA A 98 -5.36 -0.06 9.09
CA ALA A 98 -4.52 -1.15 9.56
C ALA A 98 -3.96 -2.00 8.40
N VAL A 99 -4.81 -2.47 7.48
CA VAL A 99 -4.37 -3.36 6.39
C VAL A 99 -3.49 -2.61 5.39
N CYS A 100 -3.91 -1.41 4.97
CA CYS A 100 -3.19 -0.57 4.01
C CYS A 100 -1.82 -0.17 4.53
N THR A 101 -1.74 0.36 5.75
CA THR A 101 -0.45 0.71 6.36
C THR A 101 0.43 -0.53 6.55
N GLY A 102 -0.14 -1.68 6.92
CA GLY A 102 0.60 -2.92 7.03
C GLY A 102 1.26 -3.36 5.72
N VAL A 103 0.51 -3.40 4.61
CA VAL A 103 1.08 -3.80 3.31
C VAL A 103 2.07 -2.75 2.78
N LEU A 104 1.81 -1.45 2.99
CA LEU A 104 2.73 -0.39 2.60
C LEU A 104 4.00 -0.36 3.46
N ALA A 105 3.93 -0.72 4.75
CA ALA A 105 5.10 -0.89 5.59
C ALA A 105 5.99 -2.05 5.10
N ALA A 106 5.40 -3.14 4.60
CA ALA A 106 6.16 -4.22 3.96
C ALA A 106 6.84 -3.74 2.66
N VAL A 107 6.16 -2.93 1.85
CA VAL A 107 6.75 -2.27 0.68
C VAL A 107 7.92 -1.36 1.11
N ALA A 108 7.72 -0.54 2.14
CA ALA A 108 8.73 0.37 2.66
C ALA A 108 9.98 -0.38 3.15
N LEU A 109 9.83 -1.52 3.85
CA LEU A 109 10.96 -2.36 4.23
C LEU A 109 11.82 -2.77 3.02
N VAL A 110 11.18 -3.17 1.92
CA VAL A 110 11.90 -3.57 0.70
C VAL A 110 12.60 -2.37 0.06
N VAL A 111 11.93 -1.22 -0.02
CA VAL A 111 12.51 0.01 -0.57
C VAL A 111 13.71 0.49 0.27
N LEU A 112 13.59 0.49 1.60
CA LEU A 112 14.65 0.91 2.51
C LEU A 112 15.87 -0.01 2.44
N ASP A 113 15.67 -1.32 2.30
CA ASP A 113 16.73 -2.31 2.11
C ASP A 113 17.40 -2.15 0.73
N ASP A 114 16.60 -2.10 -0.34
CA ASP A 114 17.08 -1.98 -1.72
C ASP A 114 17.82 -0.64 -1.97
N SER A 115 17.44 0.43 -1.27
CA SER A 115 18.11 1.74 -1.32
C SER A 115 19.30 1.87 -0.34
N ARG A 116 19.59 0.83 0.45
CA ARG A 116 20.66 0.81 1.46
C ARG A 116 20.54 1.89 2.54
N VAL A 117 19.33 2.38 2.80
CA VAL A 117 19.04 3.30 3.90
C VAL A 117 19.17 2.58 5.25
N ILE A 118 18.82 1.30 5.29
CA ILE A 118 18.97 0.45 6.48
C ILE A 118 20.11 -0.56 6.30
N ALA A 119 20.86 -0.81 7.38
CA ALA A 119 21.93 -1.80 7.38
C ALA A 119 21.40 -3.21 7.71
N PRO A 120 21.86 -4.28 7.03
CA PRO A 120 21.54 -5.65 7.40
C PRO A 120 22.12 -5.98 8.77
N THR A 121 21.24 -6.13 9.76
CA THR A 121 21.66 -6.43 11.15
C THR A 121 21.62 -7.91 11.49
N GLY A 122 20.96 -8.74 10.68
CA GLY A 122 20.68 -10.17 10.97
C GLY A 122 19.72 -10.41 12.14
N ARG A 123 19.24 -9.35 12.82
CA ARG A 123 18.37 -9.46 14.00
C ARG A 123 16.90 -9.57 13.58
N ARG A 124 16.19 -10.55 14.13
CA ARG A 124 14.74 -10.73 13.88
C ARG A 124 13.88 -9.54 14.32
N ARG A 125 14.34 -8.74 15.28
CA ARG A 125 13.62 -7.55 15.78
C ARG A 125 13.69 -6.36 14.82
N THR A 126 14.67 -6.31 13.93
CA THR A 126 14.90 -5.17 13.03
C THR A 126 13.71 -4.87 12.12
N PRO A 127 13.16 -5.84 11.34
CA PRO A 127 11.99 -5.56 10.52
C PRO A 127 10.75 -5.18 11.34
N ILE A 128 10.63 -5.63 12.59
CA ILE A 128 9.52 -5.25 13.48
C ILE A 128 9.59 -3.76 13.81
N VAL A 129 10.74 -3.30 14.30
CA VAL A 129 10.95 -1.90 14.67
C VAL A 129 10.86 -1.00 13.44
N VAL A 130 11.58 -1.34 12.37
CA VAL A 130 11.62 -0.50 11.17
C VAL A 130 10.24 -0.43 10.50
N ALA A 131 9.51 -1.55 10.39
CA ALA A 131 8.16 -1.51 9.82
C ALA A 131 7.21 -0.68 10.68
N THR A 132 7.23 -0.84 12.00
CA THR A 132 6.33 -0.08 12.90
C THR A 132 6.61 1.42 12.80
N THR A 133 7.89 1.83 12.85
CA THR A 133 8.27 3.24 12.72
C THR A 133 7.92 3.79 11.34
N ALA A 134 8.22 3.05 10.26
CA ALA A 134 7.88 3.47 8.90
C ALA A 134 6.35 3.53 8.71
N GLY A 135 5.61 2.59 9.26
CA GLY A 135 4.14 2.55 9.23
C GLY A 135 3.52 3.74 9.93
N LEU A 136 3.95 4.06 11.15
CA LEU A 136 3.48 5.26 11.86
C LEU A 136 3.81 6.55 11.10
N ALA A 137 4.98 6.62 10.45
CA ALA A 137 5.33 7.75 9.60
C ALA A 137 4.46 7.82 8.33
N LEU A 138 4.17 6.68 7.70
CA LEU A 138 3.26 6.60 6.55
C LEU A 138 1.84 6.99 6.93
N SER A 139 1.33 6.52 8.08
CA SER A 139 0.03 6.92 8.61
C SER A 139 0.00 8.42 8.85
N ALA A 140 0.99 9.00 9.56
CA ALA A 140 1.05 10.44 9.77
C ALA A 140 1.04 11.24 8.46
N VAL A 141 1.74 10.77 7.42
CA VAL A 141 1.72 11.41 6.10
C VAL A 141 0.35 11.29 5.44
N TRP A 142 -0.33 10.15 5.58
CA TRP A 142 -1.69 9.97 5.09
C TRP A 142 -2.69 10.92 5.76
N GLU A 143 -2.64 11.05 7.08
CA GLU A 143 -3.46 12.01 7.84
C GLU A 143 -3.22 13.46 7.37
N MET A 144 -1.98 13.82 7.03
CA MET A 144 -1.68 15.13 6.44
C MET A 144 -2.30 15.29 5.05
N VAL A 145 -2.37 14.22 4.26
CA VAL A 145 -3.03 14.22 2.94
C VAL A 145 -4.55 14.36 3.09
N GLU A 146 -5.17 13.67 4.05
CA GLU A 146 -6.60 13.78 4.32
C GLU A 146 -6.95 15.17 4.86
N TRP A 147 -6.18 15.69 5.81
CA TRP A 147 -6.31 17.06 6.26
C TRP A 147 -6.18 18.06 5.10
N PHE A 148 -5.22 17.85 4.19
CA PHE A 148 -5.07 18.70 3.01
C PHE A 148 -6.29 18.62 2.09
N GLY A 149 -6.78 17.41 1.82
CA GLY A 149 -8.00 17.18 1.05
C GLY A 149 -9.21 17.87 1.68
N TYR A 150 -9.40 17.68 2.98
CA TYR A 150 -10.45 18.33 3.76
C TYR A 150 -10.38 19.86 3.65
N ARG A 151 -9.18 20.42 3.84
CA ARG A 151 -8.98 21.87 3.94
C ARG A 151 -9.09 22.60 2.62
N PHE A 152 -8.67 21.98 1.52
CA PHE A 152 -8.48 22.65 0.22
C PHE A 152 -9.31 22.09 -0.93
N ILE A 153 -9.87 20.88 -0.80
CA ILE A 153 -10.59 20.20 -1.89
C ILE A 153 -12.06 20.02 -1.56
N THR A 154 -12.40 19.39 -0.43
CA THR A 154 -13.79 19.13 -0.03
C THR A 154 -13.92 18.92 1.47
N ASP A 155 -14.94 19.49 2.10
CA ASP A 155 -15.26 19.32 3.52
C ASP A 155 -15.90 17.96 3.86
N SER A 156 -16.06 17.10 2.85
CA SER A 156 -16.72 15.81 2.98
C SER A 156 -15.80 14.66 3.42
N ILE A 157 -14.49 14.92 3.45
CA ILE A 157 -13.47 14.05 4.05
C ILE A 157 -13.58 14.18 5.57
N PHE A 158 -13.72 13.06 6.25
CA PHE A 158 -13.82 13.05 7.71
C PHE A 158 -12.43 13.21 8.29
N VAL A 159 -12.21 14.26 9.10
CA VAL A 159 -10.95 14.52 9.78
C VAL A 159 -11.26 15.07 11.17
N THR A 160 -11.09 14.25 12.19
CA THR A 160 -11.21 14.67 13.59
C THR A 160 -10.02 14.19 14.41
N TYR A 161 -9.82 14.73 15.62
CA TYR A 161 -8.67 14.33 16.43
C TYR A 161 -8.69 12.84 16.79
N ASP A 162 -9.85 12.32 17.20
CA ASP A 162 -9.98 10.92 17.61
C ASP A 162 -9.85 9.96 16.41
N ASP A 163 -10.32 10.41 15.26
CA ASP A 163 -10.21 9.73 13.97
C ASP A 163 -8.74 9.59 13.56
N THR A 164 -8.05 10.72 13.40
CA THR A 164 -6.62 10.75 13.05
C THR A 164 -5.75 9.95 14.01
N ILE A 165 -5.97 10.06 15.33
CA ILE A 165 -5.22 9.26 16.30
C ILE A 165 -5.59 7.77 16.19
N GLY A 166 -6.87 7.46 15.99
CA GLY A 166 -7.35 6.10 15.78
C GLY A 166 -6.70 5.43 14.57
N ASP A 167 -6.63 6.14 13.45
CA ASP A 167 -6.06 5.68 12.20
C ASP A 167 -4.56 5.49 12.27
N MET A 168 -3.83 6.41 12.93
CA MET A 168 -2.41 6.22 13.20
C MET A 168 -2.15 5.01 14.11
N VAL A 169 -2.99 4.78 15.12
CA VAL A 169 -2.88 3.60 15.99
C VAL A 169 -3.16 2.32 15.19
N ALA A 170 -4.25 2.28 14.42
CA ALA A 170 -4.62 1.14 13.60
C ALA A 170 -3.54 0.83 12.56
N GLY A 171 -3.06 1.86 11.85
CA GLY A 171 -1.97 1.76 10.89
C GLY A 171 -0.67 1.27 11.51
N GLY A 172 -0.30 1.80 12.69
CA GLY A 172 0.85 1.35 13.47
C GLY A 172 0.77 -0.13 13.86
N LEU A 173 -0.40 -0.61 14.28
CA LEU A 173 -0.63 -2.03 14.59
C LEU A 173 -0.52 -2.91 13.34
N GLY A 174 -1.08 -2.47 12.22
CA GLY A 174 -0.93 -3.14 10.93
C GLY A 174 0.53 -3.27 10.50
N ALA A 175 1.29 -2.19 10.64
CA ALA A 175 2.72 -2.15 10.34
C ALA A 175 3.55 -3.03 11.28
N LEU A 176 3.19 -3.08 12.57
CA LEU A 176 3.79 -3.99 13.54
C LEU A 176 3.60 -5.45 13.11
N ILE A 177 2.38 -5.84 12.73
CA ILE A 177 2.08 -7.18 12.24
C ILE A 177 2.89 -7.48 10.97
N ALA A 178 2.95 -6.54 10.02
CA ALA A 178 3.77 -6.69 8.82
C ALA A 178 5.26 -6.90 9.13
N GLY A 179 5.80 -6.16 10.10
CA GLY A 179 7.18 -6.33 10.58
C GLY A 179 7.42 -7.69 11.23
N VAL A 180 6.45 -8.22 12.00
CA VAL A 180 6.51 -9.58 12.55
C VAL A 180 6.51 -10.62 11.43
N LEU A 181 5.66 -10.46 10.41
CA LEU A 181 5.65 -11.36 9.25
C LEU A 181 6.96 -11.29 8.46
N ALA A 182 7.50 -10.09 8.24
CA ALA A 182 8.79 -9.87 7.57
C ALA A 182 9.97 -10.47 8.35
N SER A 183 9.87 -10.59 9.68
CA SER A 183 10.88 -11.27 10.51
C SER A 183 10.95 -12.78 10.28
N ARG A 184 9.91 -13.37 9.67
CA ARG A 184 9.75 -14.82 9.47
C ARG A 184 9.77 -15.22 7.99
N PHE A 185 9.33 -14.33 7.10
CA PHE A 185 9.15 -14.61 5.69
C PHE A 185 9.87 -13.59 4.81
N ARG A 186 10.40 -14.04 3.67
CA ARG A 186 10.92 -13.14 2.64
C ARG A 186 9.76 -12.41 1.97
N LEU A 187 9.87 -11.08 1.92
CA LEU A 187 8.89 -10.21 1.27
C LEU A 187 9.00 -10.24 -0.25
N THR A 188 10.17 -10.61 -0.78
CA THR A 188 10.45 -10.61 -2.22
C THR A 188 10.66 -12.01 -2.79
N ARG A 189 10.48 -12.14 -4.11
CA ARG A 189 10.66 -13.40 -4.82
C ARG A 189 12.12 -13.85 -4.81
N ARG A 190 12.34 -15.16 -4.85
CA ARG A 190 13.69 -15.74 -4.89
C ARG A 190 14.42 -15.45 -6.20
N ASP A 191 13.66 -15.30 -7.29
CA ASP A 191 14.16 -15.03 -8.63
C ASP A 191 13.96 -13.56 -9.05
N ARG A 192 13.88 -12.63 -8.07
CA ARG A 192 13.88 -11.18 -8.35
C ARG A 192 15.22 -10.75 -8.94
N ALA A 193 15.22 -9.73 -9.80
CA ALA A 193 16.44 -9.11 -10.29
C ALA A 193 17.25 -8.49 -9.14
N ALA A 194 18.58 -8.65 -9.17
CA ALA A 194 19.48 -8.11 -8.14
C ALA A 194 19.54 -6.57 -8.22
N VAL A 195 19.65 -5.91 -7.06
CA VAL A 195 19.54 -4.45 -6.91
C VAL A 195 20.88 -3.74 -6.95
#